data_AF-A0A5M4B882-F1
#
_entry.id   AF-A0A5M4B882-F1
#
_cell.length_a   1.000
_cell.length_b   1.000
_cell.length_c   1.000
_cell.angle_alpha   90.00
_cell.angle_beta   90.00
_cell.angle_gamma   90.00
#
_symmetry.space_group_name_H-M   'P 1'
#
loop_
_entity.id
_entity.type
_entity.pdbx_description
1 polymer ?
#
loop_
_entity_poly.entity_id
_entity_poly.type
_entity_poly.pdbx_seq_one_letter_code
_entity_poly.pdbx_strand_id
1 'polypeptide(L)'
;MKKLNSKARVSEVADVAHRLVGQFAQETTLQNDAFLKGVFTKMEAQTTEISVALKKEAAISRLEEADDLRDETIGNFKQILLGYKAMRSAEIKGWAERLYAVFDRYGMRITRENYSSESAHIESLLRDLSASDLQDAINGLSGVAETIEELRTRQTAFHTERMAYEKAVSEQGATASATSLKNPLLELINTKLVSFLTATQEEEPYKKFAGVVAQVIGEMNETVSRRNKK
;
A
#
# COMPACT_ATOMS: atom_id res chain seq x y z
N MET A 1 -13.20 -3.97 33.57
CA MET A 1 -12.91 -4.29 32.15
C MET A 1 -11.43 -4.04 31.82
N LYS A 2 -10.81 -4.83 30.91
CA LYS A 2 -9.42 -4.57 30.46
C LYS A 2 -9.39 -3.49 29.36
N LYS A 3 -8.31 -2.72 29.28
CA LYS A 3 -8.03 -1.79 28.17
C LYS A 3 -7.52 -2.54 26.93
N LEU A 4 -7.74 -1.97 25.75
CA LEU A 4 -7.09 -2.40 24.50
C LEU A 4 -5.59 -2.12 24.59
N ASN A 5 -4.79 -3.10 24.19
CA ASN A 5 -3.34 -3.08 24.26
C ASN A 5 -2.78 -1.99 23.33
N SER A 6 -1.99 -1.06 23.88
CA SER A 6 -1.38 0.05 23.12
C SER A 6 -0.39 -0.40 22.05
N LYS A 7 0.13 -1.64 22.15
CA LYS A 7 0.96 -2.29 21.14
C LYS A 7 0.18 -2.84 19.94
N ALA A 8 -1.15 -2.68 19.90
CA ALA A 8 -1.95 -3.00 18.72
C ALA A 8 -1.50 -2.16 17.51
N ARG A 9 -1.48 -2.74 16.32
CA ARG A 9 -1.22 -2.05 15.05
C ARG A 9 -2.42 -1.17 14.68
N VAL A 10 -2.21 -0.20 13.78
CA VAL A 10 -3.25 0.74 13.35
C VAL A 10 -4.50 -0.01 12.85
N SER A 11 -4.31 -1.01 11.98
CA SER A 11 -5.39 -1.85 11.46
C SER A 11 -6.13 -2.66 12.53
N GLU A 12 -5.43 -3.10 13.58
CA GLU A 12 -6.04 -3.83 14.70
C GLU A 12 -6.90 -2.92 15.58
N VAL A 13 -6.45 -1.68 15.80
CA VAL A 13 -7.25 -0.69 16.53
C VAL A 13 -8.49 -0.30 15.72
N ALA A 14 -8.35 -0.15 14.39
CA ALA A 14 -9.47 0.11 13.49
C ALA A 14 -10.47 -1.05 13.43
N ASP A 15 -10.01 -2.31 13.40
CA ASP A 15 -10.89 -3.49 13.46
C ASP A 15 -11.70 -3.53 14.75
N VAL A 16 -11.05 -3.33 15.91
CA VAL A 16 -11.76 -3.25 17.20
C VAL A 16 -12.82 -2.14 17.16
N ALA A 17 -12.48 -0.96 16.66
CA ALA A 17 -13.43 0.15 16.56
C ALA A 17 -14.62 -0.19 15.64
N HIS A 18 -14.38 -0.78 14.46
CA HIS A 18 -15.44 -1.23 13.55
C HIS A 18 -16.39 -2.24 14.22
N ARG A 19 -15.82 -3.23 14.91
CA ARG A 19 -16.59 -4.25 15.62
C ARG A 19 -17.43 -3.61 16.73
N LEU A 20 -16.86 -2.71 17.51
CA LEU A 20 -17.56 -2.03 18.60
C LEU A 20 -18.68 -1.12 18.08
N VAL A 21 -18.44 -0.35 17.00
CA VAL A 21 -19.46 0.47 16.32
C VAL A 21 -20.60 -0.42 15.82
N GLY A 22 -20.28 -1.54 15.18
CA GLY A 22 -21.27 -2.50 14.69
C GLY A 22 -22.09 -3.16 15.79
N GLN A 23 -21.50 -3.42 16.96
CA GLN A 23 -22.23 -3.93 18.13
C GLN A 23 -23.14 -2.85 18.73
N PHE A 24 -22.65 -1.62 18.88
CA PHE A 24 -23.46 -0.50 19.36
C PHE A 24 -24.65 -0.21 18.44
N ALA A 25 -24.45 -0.33 17.12
CA ALA A 25 -25.51 -0.18 16.12
C ALA A 25 -26.65 -1.21 16.24
N GLN A 26 -26.45 -2.30 16.99
CA GLN A 26 -27.49 -3.31 17.26
C GLN A 26 -28.23 -3.08 18.59
N GLU A 27 -27.75 -2.17 19.44
CA GLU A 27 -28.39 -1.85 20.72
C GLU A 27 -29.63 -0.97 20.53
N THR A 28 -30.74 -1.31 21.19
CA THR A 28 -31.99 -0.52 21.07
C THR A 28 -32.13 0.53 22.16
N THR A 29 -31.63 0.24 23.37
CA THR A 29 -31.77 1.14 24.53
C THR A 29 -30.56 2.08 24.63
N LEU A 30 -29.35 1.54 24.53
CA LEU A 30 -28.11 2.29 24.70
C LEU A 30 -27.83 3.28 23.56
N GLN A 31 -28.44 3.12 22.39
CA GLN A 31 -28.31 4.10 21.29
C GLN A 31 -28.87 5.49 21.63
N ASN A 32 -29.77 5.56 22.61
CA ASN A 32 -30.32 6.83 23.09
C ASN A 32 -29.46 7.47 24.19
N ASP A 33 -28.46 6.75 24.72
CA ASP A 33 -27.52 7.33 25.68
C ASP A 33 -26.63 8.36 24.96
N ALA A 34 -26.70 9.62 25.41
CA ALA A 34 -26.04 10.73 24.76
C ALA A 34 -24.50 10.60 24.78
N PHE A 35 -23.94 10.03 25.85
CA PHE A 35 -22.49 9.86 25.97
C PHE A 35 -21.99 8.77 25.01
N LEU A 36 -22.58 7.57 25.07
CA LEU A 36 -22.22 6.46 24.20
C LEU A 36 -22.42 6.82 22.74
N LYS A 37 -23.56 7.43 22.39
CA LYS A 37 -23.81 7.92 21.02
C LYS A 37 -22.70 8.86 20.56
N GLY A 38 -22.31 9.84 21.38
CA GLY A 38 -21.23 10.76 21.05
C GLY A 38 -19.86 10.09 20.90
N VAL A 39 -19.56 9.08 21.73
CA VAL A 39 -18.32 8.29 21.62
C VAL A 39 -18.32 7.46 20.35
N PHE A 40 -19.39 6.75 20.04
CA PHE A 40 -19.47 5.88 18.86
C PHE A 40 -19.53 6.64 17.54
N THR A 41 -20.18 7.80 17.48
CA THR A 41 -20.12 8.67 16.29
C THR A 41 -18.68 9.13 16.01
N LYS A 42 -17.92 9.52 17.05
CA LYS A 42 -16.51 9.88 16.89
C LYS A 42 -15.65 8.67 16.48
N MET A 43 -15.96 7.51 17.03
CA MET A 43 -15.25 6.26 16.74
C MET A 43 -15.46 5.85 15.29
N GLU A 44 -16.69 5.93 14.79
CA GLU A 44 -17.03 5.64 13.39
C GLU A 44 -16.32 6.61 12.42
N ALA A 45 -16.36 7.91 12.72
CA ALA A 45 -15.66 8.92 11.92
C ALA A 45 -14.15 8.65 11.85
N GLN A 46 -13.48 8.45 13.01
CA GLN A 46 -12.04 8.17 13.05
C GLN A 46 -11.66 6.84 12.38
N THR A 47 -12.51 5.82 12.51
CA THR A 47 -12.25 4.51 11.87
C THR A 47 -12.37 4.62 10.34
N THR A 48 -13.30 5.43 9.86
CA THR A 48 -13.41 5.77 8.43
C THR A 48 -12.16 6.48 7.95
N GLU A 49 -11.69 7.51 8.67
CA GLU A 49 -10.45 8.23 8.34
C GLU A 49 -9.22 7.31 8.30
N ILE A 50 -9.09 6.38 9.25
CA ILE A 50 -7.99 5.39 9.25
C ILE A 50 -8.08 4.46 8.05
N SER A 51 -9.27 3.93 7.75
CA SER A 51 -9.48 3.02 6.61
C SER A 51 -9.12 3.70 5.30
N VAL A 52 -9.46 4.98 5.18
CA VAL A 52 -9.11 5.84 4.07
C VAL A 52 -7.59 6.02 3.98
N ALA A 53 -6.93 6.43 5.07
CA ALA A 53 -5.49 6.63 5.12
C ALA A 53 -4.70 5.34 4.79
N LEU A 54 -5.13 4.18 5.32
CA LEU A 54 -4.51 2.89 5.03
C LEU A 54 -4.60 2.52 3.54
N LYS A 55 -5.70 2.83 2.86
CA LYS A 55 -5.84 2.59 1.40
C LYS A 55 -4.85 3.43 0.61
N LYS A 56 -4.66 4.70 0.99
CA LYS A 56 -3.68 5.58 0.33
C LYS A 56 -2.25 5.14 0.58
N GLU A 57 -1.89 4.82 1.82
CA GLU A 57 -0.56 4.30 2.16
C GLU A 57 -0.26 2.99 1.40
N ALA A 58 -1.24 2.10 1.27
CA ALA A 58 -1.10 0.89 0.46
C ALA A 58 -0.92 1.20 -1.03
N ALA A 59 -1.66 2.17 -1.58
CA ALA A 59 -1.50 2.58 -2.98
C ALA A 59 -0.12 3.21 -3.25
N ILE A 60 0.39 4.02 -2.32
CA ILE A 60 1.76 4.56 -2.39
C ILE A 60 2.78 3.43 -2.42
N SER A 61 2.68 2.49 -1.47
CA SER A 61 3.63 1.37 -1.38
C SER A 61 3.65 0.51 -2.64
N ARG A 62 2.49 0.23 -3.26
CA ARG A 62 2.42 -0.53 -4.51
C ARG A 62 2.96 0.25 -5.71
N LEU A 63 2.73 1.56 -5.73
CA LEU A 63 3.27 2.43 -6.77
C LEU A 63 4.80 2.47 -6.71
N GLU A 64 5.38 2.61 -5.51
CA GLU A 64 6.83 2.54 -5.28
C GLU A 64 7.40 1.16 -5.67
N GLU A 65 6.75 0.07 -5.27
CA GLU A 65 7.17 -1.28 -5.67
C GLU A 65 7.14 -1.48 -7.21
N ALA A 66 6.10 -0.98 -7.88
CA ALA A 66 6.00 -1.03 -9.33
C ALA A 66 7.07 -0.16 -10.02
N ASP A 67 7.46 0.96 -9.40
CA ASP A 67 8.54 1.83 -9.84
C ASP A 67 9.89 1.11 -9.78
N ASP A 68 10.22 0.57 -8.60
CA ASP A 68 11.45 -0.19 -8.33
C ASP A 68 11.64 -1.33 -9.33
N LEU A 69 10.55 -2.03 -9.68
CA LEU A 69 10.59 -3.10 -10.68
C LEU A 69 10.92 -2.58 -12.08
N ARG A 70 10.39 -1.43 -12.52
CA ARG A 70 10.76 -0.89 -13.84
C ARG A 70 12.23 -0.48 -13.89
N ASP A 71 12.70 0.16 -12.83
CA ASP A 71 14.09 0.55 -12.65
C ASP A 71 15.05 -0.65 -12.68
N GLU A 72 14.67 -1.73 -11.98
CA GLU A 72 15.40 -2.99 -12.00
C GLU A 72 15.51 -3.54 -13.43
N THR A 73 14.41 -3.57 -14.19
CA THR A 73 14.42 -4.09 -15.57
C THR A 73 15.24 -3.24 -16.51
N ILE A 74 15.22 -1.91 -16.38
CA ILE A 74 16.12 -1.02 -17.12
C ILE A 74 17.59 -1.35 -16.80
N GLY A 75 17.88 -1.59 -15.52
CA GLY A 75 19.18 -2.06 -15.05
C GLY A 75 19.59 -3.39 -15.68
N ASN A 76 18.71 -4.39 -15.65
CA ASN A 76 18.94 -5.71 -16.22
C ASN A 76 19.17 -5.65 -17.72
N PHE A 77 18.36 -4.86 -18.44
CA PHE A 77 18.50 -4.66 -19.87
C PHE A 77 19.89 -4.10 -20.22
N LYS A 78 20.35 -3.08 -19.49
CA LYS A 78 21.72 -2.56 -19.64
C LYS A 78 22.77 -3.64 -19.44
N GLN A 79 22.66 -4.45 -18.38
CA GLN A 79 23.66 -5.48 -18.07
C GLN A 79 23.72 -6.56 -19.15
N ILE A 80 22.57 -7.00 -19.66
CA ILE A 80 22.48 -7.96 -20.77
C ILE A 80 23.21 -7.42 -22.01
N LEU A 81 22.92 -6.17 -22.39
CA LEU A 81 23.56 -5.54 -23.54
C LEU A 81 25.08 -5.39 -23.35
N LEU A 82 25.54 -4.99 -22.16
CA LEU A 82 26.96 -4.91 -21.86
C LEU A 82 27.65 -6.29 -21.91
N GLY A 83 26.99 -7.34 -21.42
CA GLY A 83 27.48 -8.71 -21.51
C GLY A 83 27.69 -9.15 -22.94
N TYR A 84 26.71 -8.92 -23.83
CA TYR A 84 26.84 -9.26 -25.24
C TYR A 84 27.85 -8.40 -25.99
N LYS A 85 28.00 -7.12 -25.64
CA LYS A 85 29.05 -6.24 -26.21
C LYS A 85 30.47 -6.72 -25.90
N ALA A 86 30.65 -7.47 -24.81
CA ALA A 86 31.94 -8.04 -24.42
C ALA A 86 32.26 -9.37 -25.12
N MET A 87 31.33 -9.94 -25.90
CA MET A 87 31.54 -11.21 -26.61
C MET A 87 32.57 -11.08 -27.73
N ARG A 88 33.29 -12.19 -28.00
CA ARG A 88 34.30 -12.25 -29.08
C ARG A 88 33.68 -12.43 -30.47
N SER A 89 32.44 -12.91 -30.55
CA SER A 89 31.73 -13.04 -31.81
C SER A 89 31.39 -11.65 -32.35
N ALA A 90 31.88 -11.34 -33.56
CA ALA A 90 31.66 -10.06 -34.21
C ALA A 90 30.17 -9.80 -34.50
N GLU A 91 29.42 -10.86 -34.82
CA GLU A 91 27.97 -10.80 -35.07
C GLU A 91 27.19 -10.44 -33.79
N ILE A 92 27.39 -11.21 -32.71
CA ILE A 92 26.74 -10.98 -31.41
C ILE A 92 27.08 -9.60 -30.86
N LYS A 93 28.37 -9.22 -30.94
CA LYS A 93 28.82 -7.90 -30.52
C LYS A 93 28.15 -6.79 -31.33
N GLY A 94 28.07 -6.95 -32.66
CA GLY A 94 27.42 -5.98 -33.55
C GLY A 94 25.94 -5.78 -33.24
N TRP A 95 25.19 -6.86 -32.99
CA TRP A 95 23.79 -6.77 -32.54
C TRP A 95 23.66 -6.02 -31.22
N ALA A 96 24.52 -6.33 -30.24
CA ALA A 96 24.47 -5.70 -28.93
C ALA A 96 24.87 -4.21 -28.97
N GLU A 97 25.84 -3.84 -29.82
CA GLU A 97 26.23 -2.44 -30.03
C GLU A 97 25.08 -1.61 -30.63
N ARG A 98 24.34 -2.18 -31.60
CA ARG A 98 23.16 -1.54 -32.21
C ARG A 98 22.07 -1.27 -31.17
N LEU A 99 21.71 -2.28 -30.37
CA LEU A 99 20.69 -2.12 -29.33
C LEU A 99 21.14 -1.20 -28.20
N TYR A 100 22.42 -1.28 -27.82
CA TYR A 100 22.97 -0.37 -26.80
C TYR A 100 22.98 1.07 -27.26
N ALA A 101 23.23 1.35 -28.55
CA ALA A 101 23.16 2.72 -29.07
C ALA A 101 21.75 3.32 -28.93
N VAL A 102 20.71 2.50 -29.10
CA VAL A 102 19.32 2.91 -28.84
C VAL A 102 19.11 3.18 -27.34
N PHE A 103 19.52 2.24 -26.49
CA PHE A 103 19.42 2.38 -25.03
C PHE A 103 20.16 3.61 -24.47
N ASP A 104 21.36 3.90 -24.95
CA ASP A 104 22.26 4.94 -24.42
C ASP A 104 21.69 6.37 -24.59
N ARG A 105 20.80 6.58 -25.58
CA ARG A 105 20.05 7.85 -25.72
C ARG A 105 19.22 8.18 -24.47
N TYR A 106 18.73 7.14 -23.81
CA TYR A 106 17.97 7.20 -22.58
C TYR A 106 18.89 7.03 -21.38
N GLY A 107 19.53 5.86 -21.27
CA GLY A 107 20.46 5.48 -20.22
C GLY A 107 19.80 5.30 -18.84
N MET A 108 20.62 4.95 -17.83
CA MET A 108 20.15 4.76 -16.45
C MET A 108 19.70 6.05 -15.76
N ARG A 109 19.80 7.22 -16.40
CA ARG A 109 19.34 8.47 -15.80
C ARG A 109 17.82 8.56 -15.73
N ILE A 110 17.11 7.84 -16.60
CA ILE A 110 15.64 7.88 -16.65
C ILE A 110 15.03 7.33 -15.36
N THR A 111 15.68 6.35 -14.72
CA THR A 111 15.33 5.76 -13.41
C THR A 111 15.51 6.71 -12.22
N ARG A 112 15.82 7.98 -12.48
CA ARG A 112 15.99 9.02 -11.46
C ARG A 112 15.10 10.23 -11.72
N GLU A 113 14.32 10.17 -12.78
CA GLU A 113 13.39 11.22 -13.14
C GLU A 113 12.11 11.08 -12.32
N ASN A 114 11.24 12.08 -12.42
CA ASN A 114 9.90 11.91 -11.86
C ASN A 114 9.11 10.89 -12.71
N TYR A 115 8.13 10.24 -12.10
CA TYR A 115 7.28 9.22 -12.72
C TYR A 115 6.73 9.56 -14.11
N SER A 116 6.37 10.83 -14.35
CA SER A 116 5.84 11.24 -15.67
C SER A 116 6.94 11.28 -16.72
N SER A 117 8.09 11.87 -16.39
CA SER A 117 9.24 11.94 -17.29
C SER A 117 9.81 10.55 -17.59
N GLU A 118 10.05 9.75 -16.56
CA GLU A 118 10.53 8.38 -16.71
C GLU A 118 9.59 7.54 -17.58
N SER A 119 8.27 7.58 -17.33
CA SER A 119 7.29 6.85 -18.15
C SER A 119 7.34 7.26 -19.62
N ALA A 120 7.44 8.56 -19.91
CA ALA A 120 7.55 9.05 -21.28
C ALA A 120 8.84 8.56 -21.96
N HIS A 121 9.95 8.51 -21.22
CA HIS A 121 11.21 7.98 -21.72
C HIS A 121 11.19 6.46 -21.91
N ILE A 122 10.58 5.69 -21.01
CA ILE A 122 10.40 4.23 -21.16
C ILE A 122 9.55 3.92 -22.39
N GLU A 123 8.43 4.63 -22.57
CA GLU A 123 7.57 4.47 -23.75
C GLU A 123 8.30 4.81 -25.06
N SER A 124 9.14 5.84 -25.03
CA SER A 124 9.98 6.22 -26.18
C SER A 124 11.07 5.18 -26.46
N LEU A 125 11.74 4.64 -25.42
CA LEU A 125 12.72 3.56 -25.54
C LEU A 125 12.09 2.32 -26.17
N LEU A 126 10.94 1.89 -25.67
CA LEU A 126 10.23 0.72 -26.16
C LEU A 126 9.72 0.92 -27.60
N ARG A 127 9.31 2.14 -27.95
CA ARG A 127 8.99 2.50 -29.34
C ARG A 127 10.22 2.42 -30.25
N ASP A 128 11.37 2.91 -29.81
CA ASP A 128 12.58 2.85 -30.61
C ASP A 128 13.06 1.41 -30.81
N LEU A 129 12.94 0.57 -29.78
CA LEU A 129 13.29 -0.85 -29.84
C LEU A 129 12.34 -1.67 -30.73
N SER A 130 11.15 -1.17 -31.04
CA SER A 130 10.22 -1.82 -31.98
C SER A 130 10.51 -1.53 -33.46
N ALA A 131 11.56 -0.75 -33.74
CA ALA A 131 11.99 -0.50 -35.11
C ALA A 131 12.31 -1.81 -35.84
N SER A 132 11.84 -1.92 -37.08
CA SER A 132 11.92 -3.17 -37.86
C SER A 132 13.36 -3.60 -38.14
N ASP A 133 14.27 -2.64 -38.26
CA ASP A 133 15.68 -2.89 -38.47
C ASP A 133 16.35 -3.50 -37.23
N LEU A 134 15.79 -3.39 -36.02
CA LEU A 134 16.38 -3.95 -34.79
C LEU A 134 15.94 -5.38 -34.48
N GLN A 135 14.95 -5.92 -35.22
CA GLN A 135 14.35 -7.22 -34.89
C GLN A 135 15.31 -8.40 -35.06
N ASP A 136 16.27 -8.30 -35.99
CA ASP A 136 17.32 -9.31 -36.16
C ASP A 136 18.22 -9.37 -34.91
N ALA A 137 18.63 -8.21 -34.39
CA ALA A 137 19.45 -8.09 -33.19
C ALA A 137 18.70 -8.55 -31.93
N ILE A 138 17.41 -8.21 -31.81
CA ILE A 138 16.57 -8.63 -30.67
C ILE A 138 16.40 -10.16 -30.66
N ASN A 139 16.10 -10.76 -31.80
CA ASN A 139 15.92 -12.21 -31.91
C ASN A 139 17.25 -12.99 -31.85
N GLY A 140 18.36 -12.36 -32.23
CA GLY A 140 19.69 -12.96 -32.21
C GLY A 140 20.34 -13.03 -30.82
N LEU A 141 19.83 -12.28 -29.84
CA LEU A 141 20.38 -12.20 -28.49
C LEU A 141 19.40 -12.79 -27.47
N SER A 142 19.71 -13.97 -26.93
CA SER A 142 18.87 -14.65 -25.95
C SER A 142 18.59 -13.77 -24.72
N GLY A 143 17.33 -13.73 -24.27
CA GLY A 143 16.91 -12.95 -23.11
C GLY A 143 16.59 -11.47 -23.42
N VAL A 144 16.97 -10.95 -24.59
CA VAL A 144 16.71 -9.54 -24.95
C VAL A 144 15.23 -9.31 -25.22
N ALA A 145 14.60 -10.15 -26.03
CA ALA A 145 13.17 -10.03 -26.34
C ALA A 145 12.32 -10.14 -25.06
N GLU A 146 12.65 -11.10 -24.20
CA GLU A 146 11.96 -11.34 -22.93
C GLU A 146 12.11 -10.15 -21.97
N THR A 147 13.30 -9.53 -21.91
CA THR A 147 13.53 -8.34 -21.06
C THR A 147 12.75 -7.12 -21.58
N ILE A 148 12.60 -6.97 -22.90
CA ILE A 148 11.81 -5.89 -23.52
C ILE A 148 10.32 -6.06 -23.20
N GLU A 149 9.79 -7.28 -23.33
CA GLU A 149 8.40 -7.59 -22.98
C GLU A 149 8.14 -7.46 -21.48
N GLU A 150 9.11 -7.82 -20.64
CA GLU A 150 9.05 -7.60 -19.20
C GLU A 150 9.00 -6.10 -18.88
N LEU A 151 9.81 -5.27 -19.53
CA LEU A 151 9.78 -3.82 -19.33
C LEU A 151 8.42 -3.24 -19.74
N ARG A 152 7.84 -3.70 -20.85
CA ARG A 152 6.47 -3.32 -21.26
C ARG A 152 5.43 -3.71 -20.22
N THR A 153 5.53 -4.92 -19.69
CA THR A 153 4.60 -5.45 -18.67
C THR A 153 4.70 -4.62 -17.39
N ARG A 154 5.92 -4.36 -16.90
CA ARG A 154 6.16 -3.56 -15.69
C ARG A 154 5.74 -2.09 -15.89
N GLN A 155 5.94 -1.50 -17.08
CA GLN A 155 5.42 -0.17 -17.42
C GLN A 155 3.89 -0.10 -17.36
N THR A 156 3.21 -1.14 -17.87
CA THR A 156 1.74 -1.24 -17.84
C THR A 156 1.22 -1.42 -16.41
N ALA A 157 1.90 -2.23 -15.61
CA ALA A 157 1.60 -2.43 -14.20
C ALA A 157 1.74 -1.11 -13.41
N PHE A 158 2.83 -0.37 -13.62
CA PHE A 158 3.01 0.94 -13.01
C PHE A 158 1.89 1.92 -13.38
N HIS A 159 1.49 1.99 -14.66
CA HIS A 159 0.37 2.84 -15.05
C HIS A 159 -0.93 2.47 -14.32
N THR A 160 -1.15 1.17 -14.08
CA THR A 160 -2.32 0.69 -13.32
C THR A 160 -2.26 1.14 -11.86
N GLU A 161 -1.12 0.96 -11.18
CA GLU A 161 -0.94 1.40 -9.80
C GLU A 161 -0.97 2.92 -9.66
N ARG A 162 -0.47 3.65 -10.65
CA ARG A 162 -0.52 5.12 -10.69
C ARG A 162 -1.96 5.62 -10.74
N MET A 163 -2.81 5.03 -11.58
CA MET A 163 -4.24 5.37 -11.61
C MET A 163 -4.93 5.05 -10.28
N ALA A 164 -4.57 3.94 -9.63
CA ALA A 164 -5.09 3.58 -8.32
C ALA A 164 -4.67 4.59 -7.23
N TYR A 165 -3.41 5.02 -7.24
CA TYR A 165 -2.90 6.08 -6.38
C TYR A 165 -3.61 7.41 -6.62
N GLU A 166 -3.76 7.84 -7.88
CA GLU A 166 -4.44 9.09 -8.23
C GLU A 166 -5.91 9.08 -7.78
N LYS A 167 -6.61 7.95 -7.94
CA LYS A 167 -7.96 7.75 -7.38
C LYS A 167 -7.96 7.84 -5.86
N ALA A 168 -7.04 7.14 -5.19
CA ALA A 168 -6.91 7.18 -3.74
C ALA A 168 -6.57 8.58 -3.21
N VAL A 169 -5.82 9.40 -3.93
CA VAL A 169 -5.54 10.79 -3.54
C VAL A 169 -6.75 11.69 -3.78
N SER A 170 -7.41 11.55 -4.93
CA SER A 170 -8.60 12.33 -5.30
C SER A 170 -9.77 12.13 -4.34
N GLU A 171 -9.96 10.90 -3.83
CA GLU A 171 -11.04 10.60 -2.89
C GLU A 171 -10.76 11.15 -1.47
N GLN A 172 -9.54 11.59 -1.17
CA GLN A 172 -9.07 11.70 0.22
C GLN A 172 -8.49 13.07 0.61
N GLY A 173 -8.05 13.90 -0.33
CA GLY A 173 -7.42 15.18 -0.01
C GLY A 173 -6.22 15.06 0.95
N ALA A 174 -5.94 16.12 1.71
CA ALA A 174 -4.86 16.15 2.71
C ALA A 174 -5.33 15.59 4.06
N THR A 175 -5.49 14.26 4.15
CA THR A 175 -5.78 13.57 5.42
C THR A 175 -4.51 13.20 6.17
N ALA A 176 -4.63 13.09 7.50
CA ALA A 176 -3.56 12.64 8.39
C ALA A 176 -3.16 11.19 8.09
N SER A 177 -1.90 10.82 8.37
CA SER A 177 -1.42 9.44 8.23
C SER A 177 -2.21 8.47 9.12
N ALA A 178 -2.30 7.20 8.71
CA ALA A 178 -2.99 6.17 9.50
C ALA A 178 -2.34 6.03 10.90
N THR A 179 -1.02 6.16 10.96
CA THR A 179 -0.26 6.13 12.22
C THR A 179 -0.63 7.28 13.16
N SER A 180 -0.78 8.51 12.64
CA SER A 180 -1.19 9.66 13.46
C SER A 180 -2.61 9.53 14.01
N LEU A 181 -3.48 8.80 13.32
CA LEU A 181 -4.88 8.60 13.71
C LEU A 181 -5.08 7.46 14.74
N LYS A 182 -4.09 6.58 14.89
CA LYS A 182 -4.16 5.46 15.86
C LYS A 182 -4.34 5.92 17.30
N ASN A 183 -3.53 6.87 17.76
CA ASN A 183 -3.51 7.27 19.17
C ASN A 183 -4.85 7.92 19.60
N PRO A 184 -5.42 8.85 18.83
CA PRO A 184 -6.77 9.38 19.10
C PRO A 184 -7.84 8.29 19.22
N LEU A 185 -7.86 7.31 18.32
CA LEU A 185 -8.84 6.22 18.35
C LEU A 185 -8.63 5.30 19.57
N LEU A 186 -7.37 4.99 19.89
CA LEU A 186 -7.02 4.21 21.07
C LEU A 186 -7.43 4.93 22.36
N GLU A 187 -7.27 6.25 22.43
CA GLU A 187 -7.71 7.06 23.57
C GLU A 187 -9.23 7.06 23.69
N LEU A 188 -9.95 7.17 22.57
CA LEU A 188 -11.41 7.08 22.57
C LEU A 188 -11.91 5.74 23.13
N ILE A 189 -11.28 4.63 22.75
CA ILE A 189 -11.59 3.30 23.29
C ILE A 189 -11.21 3.20 24.77
N ASN A 190 -9.95 3.47 25.12
CA ASN A 190 -9.42 3.15 26.45
C ASN A 190 -9.80 4.16 27.54
N THR A 191 -9.91 5.43 27.18
CA THR A 191 -10.10 6.52 28.14
C THR A 191 -11.55 6.99 28.17
N LYS A 192 -12.31 6.89 27.07
CA LYS A 192 -13.73 7.25 27.07
C LYS A 192 -14.61 6.02 27.26
N LEU A 193 -14.65 5.10 26.30
CA LEU A 193 -15.57 3.96 26.32
C LEU A 193 -15.32 3.02 27.51
N VAL A 194 -14.09 2.50 27.64
CA VAL A 194 -13.75 1.53 28.70
C VAL A 194 -13.90 2.12 30.09
N SER A 195 -13.54 3.41 30.27
CA SER A 195 -13.66 4.06 31.59
C SER A 195 -15.13 4.28 31.99
N PHE A 196 -15.97 4.71 31.05
CA PHE A 196 -17.41 4.84 31.27
C PHE A 196 -18.04 3.50 31.63
N LEU A 197 -17.83 2.46 30.80
CA LEU A 197 -18.43 1.15 31.05
C LEU A 197 -17.90 0.50 32.32
N THR A 198 -16.65 0.75 32.72
CA THR A 198 -16.14 0.27 34.01
C THR A 198 -16.88 0.89 35.19
N ALA A 199 -17.33 2.14 35.06
CA ALA A 199 -18.09 2.83 36.10
C ALA A 199 -19.58 2.40 36.14
N THR A 200 -20.16 2.00 35.01
CA THR A 200 -21.61 1.73 34.89
C THR A 200 -21.98 0.25 34.75
N GLN A 201 -21.01 -0.66 34.61
CA GLN A 201 -21.22 -2.10 34.34
C GLN A 201 -22.07 -2.88 35.38
N GLU A 202 -22.38 -2.32 36.55
CA GLU A 202 -23.25 -2.98 37.53
C GLU A 202 -24.75 -2.74 37.25
N GLU A 203 -25.08 -1.79 36.38
CA GLU A 203 -26.45 -1.39 36.06
C GLU A 203 -26.87 -1.90 34.68
N GLU A 204 -28.11 -2.38 34.55
CA GLU A 204 -28.71 -2.62 33.23
C GLU A 204 -29.14 -1.29 32.59
N PRO A 205 -28.96 -1.10 31.28
CA PRO A 205 -28.50 -2.08 30.28
C PRO A 205 -26.98 -2.14 30.05
N TYR A 206 -26.17 -1.40 30.82
CA TYR A 206 -24.73 -1.28 30.60
C TYR A 206 -23.95 -2.56 30.87
N LYS A 207 -24.39 -3.39 31.83
CA LYS A 207 -23.75 -4.65 32.19
C LYS A 207 -23.57 -5.58 30.99
N LYS A 208 -24.64 -5.81 30.22
CA LYS A 208 -24.62 -6.68 29.05
C LYS A 208 -23.66 -6.14 27.98
N PHE A 209 -23.78 -4.86 27.66
CA PHE A 209 -22.94 -4.22 26.65
C PHE A 209 -21.47 -4.18 27.06
N ALA A 210 -21.18 -3.94 28.34
CA ALA A 210 -19.82 -4.05 28.89
C ALA A 210 -19.24 -5.46 28.68
N GLY A 211 -20.04 -6.52 28.82
CA GLY A 211 -19.62 -7.88 28.48
C GLY A 211 -19.17 -8.02 27.02
N VAL A 212 -19.96 -7.48 26.08
CA VAL A 212 -19.64 -7.49 24.64
C VAL A 212 -18.35 -6.72 24.34
N VAL A 213 -18.21 -5.51 24.89
CA VAL A 213 -16.99 -4.69 24.70
C VAL A 213 -15.76 -5.39 25.27
N ALA A 214 -15.88 -6.00 26.46
CA ALA A 214 -14.78 -6.73 27.09
C ALA A 214 -14.33 -7.93 26.25
N GLN A 215 -15.26 -8.63 25.61
CA GLN A 215 -14.96 -9.75 24.71
C GLN A 215 -14.17 -9.28 23.48
N VAL A 216 -14.67 -8.27 22.76
CA VAL A 216 -14.01 -7.74 21.56
C VAL A 216 -12.57 -7.29 21.85
N ILE A 217 -12.39 -6.54 22.95
CA ILE A 217 -11.05 -6.09 23.40
C ILE A 217 -10.18 -7.28 23.83
N GLY A 218 -10.75 -8.26 24.52
CA GLY A 218 -10.06 -9.46 24.99
C GLY A 218 -9.45 -10.26 23.84
N GLU A 219 -10.27 -10.58 22.83
CA GLU A 219 -9.83 -11.31 21.64
C GLU A 219 -8.68 -10.61 20.91
N MET A 220 -8.77 -9.28 20.72
CA MET A 220 -7.71 -8.53 20.07
C MET A 220 -6.42 -8.51 20.93
N ASN A 221 -6.56 -8.35 22.25
CA ASN A 221 -5.42 -8.37 23.16
C ASN A 221 -4.68 -9.70 23.13
N GLU A 222 -5.39 -10.82 22.97
CA GLU A 222 -4.76 -12.13 22.78
C GLU A 222 -3.99 -12.20 21.46
N THR A 223 -4.56 -11.71 20.37
CA THR A 223 -3.89 -11.62 19.05
C THR A 223 -2.58 -10.82 19.15
N VAL A 224 -2.63 -9.63 19.76
CA VAL A 224 -1.44 -8.79 20.00
C VAL A 224 -0.41 -9.52 20.87
N SER A 225 -0.86 -10.24 21.90
CA SER A 225 0.02 -10.98 22.80
C SER A 225 0.70 -12.16 22.12
N ARG A 226 -0.01 -12.92 21.27
CA ARG A 226 0.55 -14.03 20.48
C ARG A 226 1.60 -13.53 19.50
N ARG A 227 1.37 -12.38 18.85
CA ARG A 227 2.37 -11.75 17.96
C ARG A 227 3.67 -11.43 18.70
N ASN A 228 3.59 -10.81 19.88
CA ASN A 228 4.77 -10.33 20.61
C ASN A 228 5.62 -11.44 21.25
N LYS A 229 5.17 -12.70 21.19
CA LYS A 229 5.93 -13.87 21.68
C LYS A 229 6.75 -14.53 20.57
N LYS A 230 6.55 -14.14 19.31
CA LYS A 230 7.41 -14.50 18.18
C LYS A 230 8.50 -13.45 18.02
#